data_AF-A0A0F9H134-F1
#
_entry.id   AF-A0A0F9H134-F1
#
_cell.length_a   1.000
_cell.length_b   1.000
_cell.length_c   1.000
_cell.angle_alpha   90.00
_cell.angle_beta   90.00
_cell.angle_gamma   90.00
#
_symmetry.space_group_name_H-M   'P 1'
#
loop_
_entity.id
_entity.type
_entity.pdbx_description
1 polymer ?
#
loop_
_entity_poly.entity_id
_entity_poly.type
_entity_poly.pdbx_seq_one_letter_code
_entity_poly.pdbx_strand_id
1 'polypeptide(L)' 'VPKHIVIGGRGLKEGVVEIKDRATKETLKVAPADVLKTLRG' A
#
# COMPACT_ATOMS: atom_id res chain seq x y z
N VAL A 1 9.91 4.85 9.92
CA VAL A 1 9.18 5.85 9.09
C VAL A 1 7.74 5.39 8.94
N PRO A 2 6.71 6.17 9.30
CA PRO A 2 5.33 5.70 9.27
C PRO A 2 4.80 5.68 7.82
N LYS A 3 4.71 4.48 7.22
CA LYS A 3 4.01 4.22 5.95
C LYS A 3 2.49 4.19 6.25
N HIS A 4 1.67 4.81 5.40
CA HIS A 4 0.21 4.82 5.55
C HIS A 4 -0.42 3.87 4.53
N ILE A 5 -1.20 2.90 5.01
CA ILE A 5 -1.84 1.89 4.14
C ILE A 5 -3.29 2.30 3.96
N VAL A 6 -3.70 2.54 2.72
CA VAL A 6 -5.06 2.90 2.35
C VAL A 6 -5.72 1.70 1.68
N ILE A 7 -6.80 1.22 2.29
CA ILE A 7 -7.65 0.15 1.77
C ILE A 7 -9.01 0.76 1.46
N GLY A 8 -9.22 1.11 0.19
CA GLY A 8 -10.50 1.63 -0.30
C GLY A 8 -11.34 0.53 -0.96
N GLY A 9 -12.66 0.75 -1.05
CA GLY A 9 -13.58 -0.19 -1.72
C GLY A 9 -13.23 -0.49 -3.18
N ARG A 10 -12.63 0.47 -3.91
CA ARG A 10 -12.07 0.26 -5.25
C ARG A 10 -10.86 -0.68 -5.22
N GLY A 11 -9.91 -0.46 -4.30
CA GLY A 11 -8.74 -1.32 -4.15
C GLY A 11 -9.09 -2.76 -3.80
N LEU A 12 -10.09 -2.97 -2.93
CA LEU A 12 -10.60 -4.31 -2.62
C LEU A 12 -11.23 -5.01 -3.84
N LYS A 13 -11.96 -4.26 -4.67
CA LYS A 13 -12.56 -4.79 -5.90
C LYS A 13 -11.51 -5.13 -6.96
N GLU A 14 -10.43 -4.37 -7.02
CA GLU A 14 -9.32 -4.57 -7.97
C GLU A 14 -8.22 -5.49 -7.41
N GLY A 15 -8.31 -5.93 -6.15
CA GLY A 15 -7.30 -6.77 -5.51
C GLY A 15 -5.97 -6.06 -5.28
N VAL A 16 -6.00 -4.75 -5.01
CA VAL A 16 -4.82 -3.91 -4.80
C VAL A 16 -4.94 -3.03 -3.56
N VAL A 17 -3.80 -2.68 -2.99
CA VAL A 17 -3.65 -1.89 -1.77
C VAL A 17 -2.72 -0.72 -2.05
N GLU A 18 -3.09 0.46 -1.56
CA GLU A 18 -2.30 1.68 -1.78
C GLU A 18 -1.44 1.95 -0.54
N ILE A 19 -0.13 1.87 -0.70
CA ILE A 19 0.83 2.24 0.34
C ILE A 19 1.34 3.64 0.02
N LYS A 20 1.06 4.58 0.92
CA LYS A 20 1.51 5.95 0.83
C LYS A 20 2.70 6.17 1.76
N ASP A 21 3.85 6.50 1.19
CA ASP A 21 5.01 6.88 1.98
C ASP A 21 4.90 8.35 2.38
N ARG A 22 5.00 8.63 3.68
CA ARG A 22 4.87 10.01 4.18
C ARG A 22 6.13 10.83 3.94
N ALA A 23 7.30 10.19 3.83
CA ALA A 23 8.57 10.88 3.63
C ALA A 23 8.73 11.31 2.17
N THR A 24 8.45 10.42 1.21
CA THR A 24 8.60 10.72 -0.22
C THR A 24 7.32 11.22 -0.88
N LYS A 25 6.17 11.13 -0.19
CA LYS A 25 4.82 11.35 -0.75
C LYS A 25 4.47 10.39 -1.90
N GLU A 26 5.24 9.34 -2.11
CA GLU A 26 4.97 8.36 -3.15
C GLU A 26 3.80 7.45 -2.76
N THR A 27 3.06 7.00 -3.77
CA THR A 27 1.94 6.07 -3.61
C THR A 27 2.22 4.84 -4.45
N LEU A 28 2.33 3.70 -3.79
CA LEU A 28 2.60 2.40 -4.39
C LEU A 28 1.32 1.57 -4.36
N LYS A 29 0.95 0.99 -5.51
CA LYS A 29 -0.13 0.00 -5.59
C LYS A 29 0.48 -1.39 -5.55
N VAL A 30 0.12 -2.17 -4.54
CA VAL A 30 0.63 -3.53 -4.34
C VAL A 30 -0.50 -4.50 -4.13
N ALA A 31 -0.31 -5.76 -4.50
CA ALA A 31 -1.26 -6.81 -4.17
C ALA A 31 -1.28 -7.03 -2.64
N PRO A 32 -2.45 -7.38 -2.05
CA PRO A 32 -2.58 -7.65 -0.62
C PRO A 32 -1.58 -8.69 -0.10
N ALA A 33 -1.28 -9.70 -0.91
CA ALA A 33 -0.33 -10.77 -0.59
C ALA A 33 1.12 -10.26 -0.48
N ASP A 34 1.47 -9.20 -1.20
CA ASP A 34 2.84 -8.66 -1.24
C ASP A 34 3.04 -7.47 -0.32
N VAL A 35 1.98 -6.92 0.29
CA VAL A 35 2.06 -5.81 1.26
C VAL A 35 3.09 -6.09 2.35
N LEU A 36 3.08 -7.29 2.95
CA LEU A 36 4.01 -7.64 4.02
C LEU A 36 5.46 -7.70 3.55
N LYS A 37 5.72 -8.07 2.29
CA LYS A 37 7.07 -8.05 1.71
C LYS A 37 7.54 -6.61 1.50
N THR A 38 6.67 -5.74 0.99
CA THR A 38 6.97 -4.31 0.77
C THR A 38 7.16 -3.52 2.08
N LEU A 39 6.53 -3.95 3.17
CA LEU A 39 6.66 -3.31 4.49
C LEU A 39 7.88 -3.78 5.29
N ARG A 40 8.35 -5.01 5.07
CA ARG A 40 9.51 -5.60 5.78
C ARG A 40 10.87 -5.27 5.14
N GLY A 41 10.88 -4.62 3.97
CA GLY A 41 12.08 -4.05 3.34
C GLY A 41 12.55 -2.78 4.02
#